data_AF-A0A4R1NLF5-F1
#
_entry.id   AF-A0A4R1NLF5-F1
#
_cell.length_a   1.000
_cell.length_b   1.000
_cell.length_c   1.000
_cell.angle_alpha   90.00
_cell.angle_beta   90.00
_cell.angle_gamma   90.00
#
_symmetry.space_group_name_H-M   'P 1'
#
loop_
_entity.id
_entity.type
_entity.pdbx_description
1 polymer ?
#
loop_
_entity_poly.entity_id
_entity_poly.type
_entity_poly.pdbx_seq_one_letter_code
_entity_poly.pdbx_strand_id
1 'polypeptide(L)'
;METNISVEAMAHMPFWVTGPDQTDGFMWVVGFVLVAALLGFGALYFTIQSIPDRMATGMHKVQIQLVSVLGLISLFTLNNAFWIAAILIAAVPIHEIFPGARLTDIGAGETGAKPGVEDGHD
;
A
#
# COMPACT_ATOMS: atom_id res chain seq x y z
N MET A 1 -29.61 -46.73 4.54
CA MET A 1 -30.44 -45.54 4.27
C MET A 1 -30.23 -45.19 2.81
N GLU A 2 -31.17 -45.52 1.93
CA GLU A 2 -31.15 -45.00 0.57
C GLU A 2 -31.64 -43.55 0.62
N THR A 3 -30.78 -42.60 0.26
CA THR A 3 -31.13 -41.18 0.15
C THR A 3 -31.87 -40.96 -1.17
N ASN A 4 -33.10 -41.47 -1.25
CA ASN A 4 -33.99 -41.24 -2.38
C ASN A 4 -34.48 -39.78 -2.31
N ILE A 5 -33.75 -38.87 -2.95
CA ILE A 5 -34.22 -37.50 -3.18
C ILE A 5 -35.45 -37.63 -4.08
N SER A 6 -36.64 -37.25 -3.57
CA SER A 6 -37.87 -37.37 -4.35
C SER A 6 -37.82 -36.44 -5.57
N VAL A 7 -38.41 -36.87 -6.70
CA VAL A 7 -38.45 -36.07 -7.93
C VAL A 7 -39.14 -34.71 -7.71
N GLU A 8 -40.13 -34.66 -6.79
CA GLU A 8 -40.74 -33.41 -6.33
C GLU A 8 -39.77 -32.48 -5.58
N ALA A 9 -38.88 -33.05 -4.75
CA ALA A 9 -37.89 -32.25 -4.03
C ALA A 9 -36.89 -31.61 -5.01
N MET A 10 -36.51 -32.31 -6.08
CA MET A 10 -35.69 -31.71 -7.15
C MET A 10 -36.46 -30.66 -7.96
N ALA A 11 -37.77 -30.84 -8.17
CA ALA A 11 -38.61 -29.89 -8.91
C ALA A 11 -38.86 -28.57 -8.14
N HIS A 12 -38.76 -28.59 -6.81
CA HIS A 12 -38.86 -27.41 -5.95
C HIS A 12 -37.50 -26.80 -5.58
N MET A 13 -36.40 -27.30 -6.14
CA MET A 13 -35.11 -26.67 -5.90
C MET A 13 -35.07 -25.29 -6.56
N PRO A 14 -34.57 -24.29 -5.84
CA PRO A 14 -34.40 -22.97 -6.42
C PRO A 14 -33.35 -23.01 -7.55
N PHE A 15 -33.49 -22.10 -8.51
CA PHE A 15 -32.71 -22.14 -9.76
C PHE A 15 -31.18 -22.08 -9.58
N TRP A 16 -30.70 -21.66 -8.41
CA TRP A 16 -29.27 -21.54 -8.07
C TRP A 16 -28.69 -22.79 -7.40
N VAL A 17 -29.48 -23.84 -7.14
CA VAL A 17 -29.02 -25.09 -6.54
C VAL A 17 -28.92 -26.16 -7.63
N THR A 18 -27.70 -26.68 -7.81
CA THR A 18 -27.40 -27.73 -8.80
C THR A 18 -27.66 -29.12 -8.23
N GLY A 19 -28.20 -30.02 -9.06
CA GLY A 19 -28.42 -31.42 -8.69
C GLY A 19 -27.10 -32.21 -8.55
N PRO A 20 -27.12 -33.38 -7.88
CA PRO A 20 -25.94 -34.15 -7.47
C PRO A 20 -25.06 -34.73 -8.61
N ASP A 21 -25.37 -34.43 -9.87
CA ASP A 21 -24.61 -34.88 -11.05
C ASP A 21 -24.42 -33.75 -12.09
N GLN A 22 -24.69 -32.50 -11.70
CA GLN A 22 -24.56 -31.33 -12.57
C GLN A 22 -23.49 -30.37 -12.07
N THR A 23 -22.81 -29.69 -13.00
CA THR A 23 -21.78 -28.69 -12.67
C THR A 23 -22.46 -27.43 -12.13
N ASP A 24 -22.09 -27.02 -10.92
CA ASP A 24 -22.56 -25.78 -10.30
C ASP A 24 -22.00 -24.55 -11.02
N GLY A 25 -22.82 -23.95 -11.89
CA GLY A 25 -22.47 -22.73 -12.61
C GLY A 25 -22.30 -21.52 -11.69
N PHE A 26 -23.00 -21.47 -10.55
CA PHE A 26 -22.89 -20.37 -9.60
C PHE A 26 -21.53 -20.41 -8.89
N MET A 27 -21.01 -21.60 -8.60
CA MET A 27 -19.64 -21.79 -8.11
C MET A 27 -18.60 -21.20 -9.07
N TRP A 28 -18.75 -21.41 -10.38
CA TRP A 28 -17.88 -20.81 -11.39
C TRP A 28 -17.98 -19.28 -11.41
N VAL A 29 -19.20 -18.74 -11.39
CA VAL A 29 -19.44 -17.30 -11.37
C VAL A 29 -18.80 -16.66 -10.15
N VAL A 30 -19.01 -17.22 -8.96
CA VAL A 30 -18.39 -16.73 -7.71
C VAL A 30 -16.87 -16.84 -7.80
N GLY A 31 -16.33 -17.93 -8.35
CA GLY A 31 -14.90 -18.09 -8.58
C GLY A 31 -14.31 -16.97 -9.45
N PHE A 32 -14.92 -16.69 -10.61
CA PHE A 32 -14.49 -15.61 -11.49
C PHE A 32 -14.67 -14.23 -10.85
N VAL A 33 -15.76 -14.00 -10.10
CA VAL A 33 -15.98 -12.75 -9.38
C VAL A 33 -14.91 -12.54 -8.31
N LEU A 34 -14.54 -13.57 -7.55
CA LEU A 34 -13.47 -13.47 -6.56
C LEU A 34 -12.11 -13.16 -7.20
N VAL A 35 -11.79 -13.82 -8.32
CA VAL A 35 -10.56 -13.53 -9.07
C VAL A 35 -10.58 -12.11 -9.63
N ALA A 36 -11.68 -11.69 -10.25
CA ALA A 36 -11.84 -10.35 -10.79
C ALA A 36 -11.82 -9.27 -9.70
N ALA A 37 -12.42 -9.54 -8.53
CA ALA A 37 -12.36 -8.67 -7.38
C ALA A 37 -10.91 -8.58 -6.87
N LEU A 38 -10.20 -9.69 -6.71
CA LEU A 38 -8.80 -9.69 -6.26
C LEU A 38 -7.90 -8.91 -7.22
N LEU A 39 -8.02 -9.15 -8.54
CA LEU A 39 -7.26 -8.44 -9.56
C LEU A 39 -7.67 -6.97 -9.66
N GLY A 40 -8.97 -6.67 -9.57
CA GLY A 40 -9.52 -5.33 -9.63
C GLY A 40 -9.13 -4.47 -8.43
N PHE A 41 -9.30 -4.99 -7.22
CA PHE A 41 -8.83 -4.35 -5.99
C PHE A 41 -7.30 -4.24 -5.96
N GLY A 42 -6.57 -5.25 -6.43
CA GLY A 42 -5.11 -5.19 -6.57
C GLY A 42 -4.68 -4.07 -7.52
N ALA A 43 -5.26 -4.01 -8.72
CA ALA A 43 -4.96 -2.97 -9.72
C ALA A 43 -5.36 -1.57 -9.24
N LEU A 44 -6.51 -1.44 -8.57
CA LEU A 44 -6.97 -0.18 -7.99
C LEU A 44 -6.04 0.26 -6.86
N TYR A 45 -5.62 -0.66 -5.99
CA TYR A 45 -4.66 -0.39 -4.92
C TYR A 45 -3.32 0.09 -5.50
N PHE A 46 -2.76 -0.59 -6.51
CA PHE A 46 -1.54 -0.12 -7.18
C PHE A 46 -1.71 1.26 -7.82
N THR A 47 -2.89 1.54 -8.37
CA THR A 47 -3.21 2.85 -8.97
C THR A 47 -3.27 3.95 -7.90
N ILE A 48 -3.90 3.70 -6.76
CA ILE A 48 -3.98 4.64 -5.63
C ILE A 48 -2.61 4.79 -4.94
N GLN A 49 -1.79 3.74 -4.92
CA GLN A 49 -0.45 3.78 -4.33
C GLN A 49 0.59 4.42 -5.24
N SER A 50 0.34 4.48 -6.54
CA SER A 50 1.16 5.25 -7.48
C SER A 50 1.02 6.78 -7.30
N ILE A 51 -0.01 7.23 -6.55
CA ILE A 51 -0.21 8.65 -6.21
C ILE A 51 0.82 9.15 -5.18
N PRO A 52 1.10 8.42 -4.08
CA PRO A 52 2.19 8.72 -3.16
C PRO A 52 3.55 8.90 -3.85
N ASP A 53 3.90 8.06 -4.84
CA ASP A 53 5.21 8.12 -5.50
C ASP A 53 5.39 9.39 -6.34
N ARG A 54 4.30 9.89 -6.97
CA ARG A 54 4.32 11.15 -7.72
C ARG A 54 4.19 12.40 -6.85
N MET A 55 3.72 12.29 -5.60
CA MET A 55 3.68 13.40 -4.64
C MET A 55 5.01 13.61 -3.90
N ALA A 56 5.95 12.67 -3.97
CA ALA A 56 7.21 12.70 -3.22
C ALA A 56 8.31 13.61 -3.82
N THR A 57 7.98 14.61 -4.66
CA THR A 57 8.94 15.59 -5.21
C THR A 57 9.49 16.59 -4.16
N GLY A 58 9.64 16.18 -2.90
CA GLY A 58 10.19 17.06 -1.86
C GLY A 58 10.29 16.50 -0.44
N MET A 59 9.74 15.32 -0.14
CA MET A 59 9.85 14.72 1.21
C MET A 59 9.96 13.18 1.14
N HIS A 60 11.12 12.68 1.59
CA HIS A 60 11.45 11.30 1.98
C HIS A 60 10.72 10.12 1.30
N LYS A 61 11.22 9.74 0.11
CA LYS A 61 10.80 8.58 -0.73
C LYS A 61 10.74 7.22 0.00
N VAL A 62 11.60 6.99 1.01
CA VAL A 62 11.79 5.66 1.63
C VAL A 62 10.64 5.27 2.58
N GLN A 63 10.08 6.21 3.36
CA GLN A 63 8.99 5.90 4.31
C GLN A 63 7.69 5.56 3.57
N ILE A 64 7.38 6.34 2.53
CA ILE A 64 6.23 6.09 1.65
C ILE A 64 6.37 4.75 0.93
N GLN A 65 7.59 4.39 0.50
CA GLN A 65 7.84 3.09 -0.12
C GLN A 65 7.63 1.92 0.87
N LEU A 66 8.13 2.03 2.10
CA LEU A 66 7.96 1.01 3.14
C LEU A 66 6.49 0.82 3.53
N VAL A 67 5.75 1.92 3.74
CA VAL A 67 4.31 1.89 4.03
C VAL A 67 3.52 1.25 2.89
N SER A 68 3.91 1.52 1.64
CA SER A 68 3.28 0.96 0.45
C SER A 68 3.49 -0.56 0.33
N VAL A 69 4.71 -1.03 0.56
CA VAL A 69 5.05 -2.46 0.52
C VAL A 69 4.36 -3.22 1.65
N LEU A 70 4.29 -2.64 2.86
CA LEU A 70 3.64 -3.30 3.99
C LEU A 70 2.12 -3.39 3.83
N GLY A 71 1.49 -2.35 3.26
CA GLY A 71 0.08 -2.39 2.87
C GLY A 71 -0.20 -3.41 1.75
N LEU A 72 0.73 -3.58 0.80
CA LEU A 72 0.60 -4.59 -0.27
C LEU A 72 0.62 -6.01 0.29
N ILE A 73 1.52 -6.29 1.25
CA ILE A 73 1.58 -7.59 1.95
C ILE A 73 0.28 -7.84 2.72
N SER A 74 -0.27 -6.82 3.37
CA SER A 74 -1.54 -6.94 4.09
C SER A 74 -2.72 -7.32 3.19
N LEU A 75 -2.77 -6.78 1.98
CA LEU A 75 -3.84 -7.05 1.02
C LEU A 75 -3.72 -8.46 0.43
N PHE A 76 -2.49 -8.91 0.17
CA PHE A 76 -2.24 -10.25 -0.35
C PHE A 76 -2.57 -11.34 0.69
N THR A 77 -2.24 -11.11 1.96
CA THR A 77 -2.50 -12.08 3.04
C THR A 77 -3.93 -11.98 3.61
N LEU A 78 -4.69 -10.91 3.27
CA LEU A 78 -5.96 -10.55 3.92
C LEU A 78 -5.90 -10.52 5.46
N ASN A 79 -4.70 -10.30 6.02
CA ASN A 79 -4.48 -10.32 7.45
C ASN A 79 -4.36 -8.90 7.99
N ASN A 80 -5.31 -8.51 8.85
CA ASN A 80 -5.44 -7.18 9.43
C ASN A 80 -4.22 -6.73 10.26
N ALA A 81 -3.38 -7.66 10.73
CA ALA A 81 -2.19 -7.33 11.51
C ALA A 81 -1.17 -6.51 10.71
N PHE A 82 -1.03 -6.79 9.41
CA PHE A 82 -0.09 -6.07 8.54
C PHE A 82 -0.57 -4.66 8.21
N TRP A 83 -1.88 -4.47 8.07
CA TRP A 83 -2.49 -3.16 7.88
C TRP A 83 -2.28 -2.26 9.11
N ILE A 84 -2.44 -2.81 10.31
CA ILE A 84 -2.17 -2.10 11.58
C ILE A 84 -0.68 -1.70 11.66
N ALA A 85 0.23 -2.60 11.30
CA ALA A 85 1.67 -2.32 11.28
C ALA A 85 2.03 -1.20 10.28
N ALA A 86 1.38 -1.16 9.11
CA ALA A 86 1.61 -0.11 8.10
C ALA A 86 1.19 1.27 8.60
N ILE A 87 0.05 1.36 9.28
CA ILE A 87 -0.43 2.60 9.90
C ILE A 87 0.48 3.02 11.05
N LEU A 88 0.92 2.08 11.90
CA LEU A 88 1.85 2.37 13.00
C LEU A 88 3.20 2.91 12.48
N ILE A 89 3.75 2.34 11.41
CA ILE A 89 5.01 2.82 10.79
C ILE A 89 4.80 4.15 10.04
N ALA A 90 3.63 4.38 9.44
CA ALA A 90 3.30 5.66 8.83
C ALA A 90 3.17 6.78 9.88
N ALA A 91 2.66 6.45 11.07
CA ALA A 91 2.46 7.40 12.16
C ALA A 91 3.77 7.82 12.87
N VAL A 92 4.84 7.02 12.76
CA VAL A 92 6.16 7.34 13.33
C VAL A 92 7.12 7.73 12.20
N PRO A 93 7.28 9.03 11.88
CA PRO A 93 8.30 9.49 10.94
C PRO A 93 9.70 9.20 11.47
N ILE A 94 10.34 8.16 10.93
CA ILE A 94 11.71 7.74 11.32
C ILE A 94 12.75 8.87 11.12
N HIS A 95 12.47 9.86 10.27
CA HIS A 95 13.34 11.02 10.07
C HIS A 95 13.43 11.95 11.29
N GLU A 96 12.44 11.94 12.20
CA GLU A 96 12.49 12.74 13.44
C GLU A 96 13.47 12.15 14.46
N ILE A 97 13.81 10.86 14.32
CA ILE A 97 14.72 10.14 15.21
C ILE A 97 16.20 10.30 14.80
N PHE A 98 16.47 10.58 13.51
CA PHE A 98 17.84 10.76 12.99
C PHE A 98 18.04 12.06 12.18
N PRO A 99 18.01 13.25 12.82
CA PRO A 99 18.32 14.53 12.17
C PRO A 99 19.83 14.77 11.90
N GLY A 100 20.68 13.73 11.87
CA GLY A 100 22.12 13.83 12.10
C GLY A 100 23.07 13.93 10.89
N ALA A 101 22.60 14.19 9.66
CA ALA A 101 23.49 14.19 8.48
C ALA A 101 23.57 15.55 7.74
N ARG A 102 23.44 16.67 8.45
CA ARG A 102 23.76 18.02 7.93
C ARG A 102 24.99 18.63 8.61
N LEU A 103 26.10 17.88 8.62
CA LEU A 103 27.44 18.37 8.99
C LEU A 103 28.27 18.67 7.73
N THR A 104 27.77 19.55 6.86
CA THR A 104 28.58 20.01 5.70
C THR A 104 28.32 21.47 5.30
N ASP A 105 27.61 22.25 6.13
CA ASP A 105 27.44 23.69 5.88
C ASP A 105 27.90 24.55 7.07
N ILE A 106 29.02 24.15 7.67
CA ILE A 106 29.82 25.03 8.54
C ILE A 106 31.24 24.98 7.99
N GLY A 107 31.58 25.91 7.09
CA GLY A 107 32.96 26.04 6.61
C GLY A 107 33.17 26.68 5.25
N ALA A 108 32.12 27.09 4.53
CA ALA A 108 32.25 27.92 3.34
C ALA A 108 31.89 29.37 3.67
N GLY A 109 32.90 30.21 3.91
CA GLY A 109 32.78 31.63 3.59
C GLY A 109 33.00 32.66 4.69
N GLU A 110 34.01 32.54 5.54
CA GLU A 110 34.54 33.71 6.28
C GLU A 110 36.08 33.68 6.36
N THR A 111 36.76 33.91 5.24
CA THR A 111 38.15 34.42 5.27
C THR A 111 38.39 35.35 4.09
N GLY A 112 37.55 36.38 4.01
CA GLY A 112 37.71 37.53 3.13
C GLY A 112 37.90 38.81 3.96
N ALA A 113 38.81 38.77 4.94
CA ALA A 113 39.25 39.99 5.63
C ALA A 113 40.07 40.84 4.64
N LYS A 114 39.38 41.74 3.94
CA LYS A 114 40.03 42.87 3.28
C LYS A 114 40.60 43.78 4.37
N PRO A 115 41.91 44.08 4.38
CA PRO A 115 42.38 45.18 5.19
C PRO A 115 41.84 46.47 4.56
N GLY A 116 41.10 47.22 5.37
CA GLY A 116 40.59 48.54 5.02
C GLY A 116 41.75 49.45 4.63
N VAL A 117 41.62 50.04 3.45
CA VAL A 117 42.29 51.28 3.08
C VAL A 117 41.48 52.37 3.75
N GLU A 118 42.02 52.96 4.82
CA GLU A 118 41.76 54.33 5.27
C GLU A 118 42.68 54.61 6.46
N ASP A 119 43.72 55.42 6.28
CA ASP A 119 43.88 56.58 7.14
C ASP A 119 44.73 57.64 6.44
N GLY A 120 44.15 58.83 6.30
CA GLY A 120 44.87 60.03 5.91
C GLY A 120 45.64 60.55 7.12
N HIS A 121 46.92 60.84 6.92
CA HIS A 121 47.70 61.67 7.83
C HIS A 121 48.62 62.55 6.97
N ASP A 122 48.31 63.85 7.00
CA ASP A 122 49.13 65.06 6.80
C ASP A 122 49.83 65.33 5.45
#